data_AF-A0A8H7IDX9-F1
#
_entry.id   AF-A0A8H7IDX9-F1
#
_cell.length_a   1.000
_cell.length_b   1.000
_cell.length_c   1.000
_cell.angle_alpha   90.00
_cell.angle_beta   90.00
_cell.angle_gamma   90.00
#
_symmetry.space_group_name_H-M   'P 1'
#
loop_
_entity.id
_entity.type
_entity.pdbx_description
1 polymer ?
#
loop_
_entity_poly.entity_id
_entity_poly.type
_entity_poly.pdbx_seq_one_letter_code
_entity_poly.pdbx_strand_id
1 'polypeptide(L)'
;IAFEVASHGRRSNYSQCATPPSEGFTHGGDLVLRSTDNVDFSVHALFLSVASPVFSDLLKSGSREEVVLFSERAELLALMLKFIYPRPTPNITSLDLLDDALRVASKYNLDSMKARLCEQLMLRNSPVAIHTDPLRALGIALKYGFTTSVELASSIASQQYDFGTSENLKRLLEVIKTQP
;
A
#
# COMPACT_ATOMS: atom_id res chain seq x y z
N ILE A 1 -23.46 -34.76 -7.64
CA ILE A 1 -22.25 -35.61 -7.60
C ILE A 1 -21.35 -35.03 -6.53
N ALA A 2 -21.42 -35.60 -5.33
CA ALA A 2 -20.64 -35.20 -4.16
C ALA A 2 -19.30 -35.94 -4.20
N PHE A 3 -18.22 -35.27 -3.79
CA PHE A 3 -17.01 -35.97 -3.35
C PHE A 3 -16.58 -35.37 -2.02
N GLU A 4 -16.95 -36.12 -0.98
CA GLU A 4 -16.37 -36.10 0.36
C GLU A 4 -15.11 -36.96 0.31
N VAL A 5 -13.98 -36.45 0.81
CA VAL A 5 -12.79 -37.27 1.06
C VAL A 5 -12.31 -36.98 2.48
N ALA A 6 -12.29 -38.05 3.25
CA ALA A 6 -11.98 -38.12 4.66
C ALA A 6 -10.58 -37.60 5.01
N SER A 7 -10.52 -36.91 6.14
CA SER A 7 -9.31 -36.49 6.83
C SER A 7 -8.57 -37.67 7.44
N HIS A 8 -7.29 -37.82 7.10
CA HIS A 8 -6.30 -38.52 7.93
C HIS A 8 -5.26 -37.50 8.38
N GLY A 9 -5.25 -37.25 9.69
CA GLY A 9 -4.34 -36.33 10.34
C GLY A 9 -2.89 -36.79 10.21
N ARG A 10 -2.09 -35.98 9.51
CA ARG A 10 -0.69 -35.78 9.86
C ARG A 10 -0.56 -34.35 10.35
N ARG A 11 -0.25 -34.19 11.65
CA ARG A 11 0.24 -32.93 12.20
C ARG A 11 1.61 -32.68 11.60
N SER A 12 1.66 -32.07 10.42
CA SER A 12 2.86 -31.40 9.93
C SER A 12 3.01 -30.12 10.73
N ASN A 13 4.10 -30.04 11.51
CA ASN A 13 4.65 -28.78 11.99
C ASN A 13 5.03 -27.96 10.76
N TYR A 14 4.08 -27.21 10.21
CA TYR A 14 4.39 -26.15 9.28
C TYR A 14 5.04 -25.03 10.09
N SER A 15 6.37 -24.99 10.06
CA SER A 15 7.08 -23.71 10.07
C SER A 15 6.33 -22.80 9.10
N GLN A 16 5.76 -21.69 9.57
CA GLN A 16 5.14 -20.69 8.72
C GLN A 16 6.23 -20.15 7.77
N CYS A 17 6.38 -20.78 6.61
CA CYS A 17 7.09 -20.18 5.50
C CYS A 17 6.28 -18.94 5.12
N ALA A 18 6.83 -17.76 5.40
CA ALA A 18 6.30 -16.52 4.87
C ALA A 18 6.15 -16.67 3.36
N THR A 19 4.94 -16.42 2.84
CA THR A 19 4.68 -16.52 1.41
C THR A 19 5.51 -15.47 0.67
N PRO A 20 6.17 -15.83 -0.44
CA PRO A 20 7.07 -14.93 -1.13
C PRO A 20 6.30 -13.71 -1.68
N PRO A 21 6.90 -12.50 -1.68
CA PRO A 21 6.22 -11.30 -2.18
C PRO A 21 5.71 -11.43 -3.63
N SER A 22 6.40 -12.20 -4.48
CA SER A 22 6.03 -12.46 -5.87
C SER A 22 4.92 -13.50 -6.06
N GLU A 23 4.39 -14.06 -4.96
CA GLU A 23 3.27 -14.99 -5.04
C GLU A 23 2.08 -14.37 -5.80
N GLY A 24 1.56 -15.10 -6.78
CA GLY A 24 0.49 -14.65 -7.67
C GLY A 24 0.95 -13.79 -8.87
N PHE A 25 2.27 -13.57 -9.00
CA PHE A 25 2.93 -12.86 -10.10
C PHE A 25 4.17 -13.62 -10.60
N THR A 26 4.15 -14.95 -10.59
CA THR A 26 5.33 -15.77 -10.97
C THR A 26 5.34 -16.16 -12.45
N HIS A 27 4.20 -16.08 -13.14
CA HIS A 27 4.05 -16.49 -14.54
C HIS A 27 2.82 -15.84 -15.19
N GLY A 28 2.68 -15.99 -16.51
CA GLY A 28 1.51 -15.59 -17.29
C GLY A 28 1.54 -14.14 -17.81
N GLY A 29 2.47 -13.33 -17.30
CA GLY A 29 2.69 -11.97 -17.77
C GLY A 29 3.53 -11.89 -19.05
N ASP A 30 3.40 -10.76 -19.75
CA ASP A 30 4.19 -10.37 -20.93
C ASP A 30 5.33 -9.39 -20.60
N LEU A 31 5.50 -9.08 -19.31
CA LEU A 31 6.53 -8.18 -18.79
C LEU A 31 7.09 -8.73 -17.48
N VAL A 32 8.40 -8.58 -17.27
CA VAL A 32 9.02 -8.85 -15.96
C VAL A 32 9.41 -7.53 -15.29
N LEU A 33 8.96 -7.34 -14.06
CA LEU A 33 9.47 -6.29 -13.18
C LEU A 33 10.44 -6.89 -12.19
N ARG A 34 11.54 -6.20 -11.91
CA ARG A 34 12.50 -6.59 -10.87
C ARG A 34 12.59 -5.51 -9.80
N SER A 35 12.41 -5.95 -8.56
CA SER A 35 12.58 -5.14 -7.36
C SER A 35 14.06 -4.90 -7.01
N THR A 36 14.32 -3.96 -6.10
CA THR A 36 15.70 -3.64 -5.66
C THR A 36 16.41 -4.77 -4.92
N ASP A 37 15.65 -5.68 -4.32
CA ASP A 37 16.11 -6.92 -3.66
C ASP A 37 16.08 -8.13 -4.60
N ASN A 38 16.11 -7.90 -5.92
CA ASN A 38 16.25 -8.90 -6.99
C ASN A 38 15.12 -9.95 -7.04
N VAL A 39 13.92 -9.61 -6.56
CA VAL A 39 12.73 -10.43 -6.76
C VAL A 39 12.03 -10.02 -8.06
N ASP A 40 11.76 -11.01 -8.91
CA ASP A 40 11.10 -10.86 -10.20
C ASP A 40 9.59 -11.09 -10.10
N PHE A 41 8.85 -10.30 -10.87
CA PHE A 41 7.39 -10.33 -10.98
C PHE A 41 7.02 -10.40 -12.45
N SER A 42 6.43 -11.52 -12.87
CA SER A 42 5.78 -11.68 -14.17
C SER A 42 4.40 -11.02 -14.11
N VAL A 43 4.22 -9.96 -14.90
CA VAL A 43 3.03 -9.09 -14.90
C VAL A 43 2.58 -8.78 -16.33
N HIS A 44 1.36 -8.26 -16.45
CA HIS A 44 0.76 -7.85 -17.71
C HIS A 44 0.91 -6.34 -17.90
N ALA A 45 1.58 -5.94 -18.97
CA ALA A 45 1.80 -4.54 -19.34
C ALA A 45 0.49 -3.75 -19.43
N LEU A 46 -0.60 -4.39 -19.86
CA LEU A 46 -1.93 -3.79 -19.95
C LEU A 46 -2.41 -3.21 -18.60
N PHE A 47 -2.34 -3.99 -17.52
CA PHE A 47 -2.84 -3.52 -16.21
C PHE A 47 -2.02 -2.36 -15.67
N LEU A 48 -0.69 -2.37 -15.87
CA LEU A 48 0.17 -1.26 -15.49
C LEU A 48 -0.16 0.00 -16.30
N SER A 49 -0.28 -0.11 -17.62
CA SER A 49 -0.56 1.00 -18.53
C SER A 49 -1.93 1.65 -18.26
N VAL A 50 -2.94 0.84 -17.94
CA VAL A 50 -4.27 1.34 -17.57
C VAL A 50 -4.26 2.02 -16.20
N ALA A 51 -3.51 1.48 -15.24
CA ALA A 51 -3.50 2.00 -13.88
C ALA A 51 -2.67 3.28 -13.71
N SER A 52 -1.67 3.51 -14.57
CA SER A 52 -0.73 4.62 -14.44
C SER A 52 -0.31 5.22 -15.77
N PRO A 53 -0.43 6.55 -15.96
CA PRO A 53 0.15 7.22 -17.12
C PRO A 53 1.68 7.10 -17.16
N VAL A 54 2.34 7.09 -15.99
CA VAL A 54 3.80 6.91 -15.88
C VAL A 54 4.21 5.57 -16.48
N PHE A 55 3.48 4.50 -16.15
CA PHE A 55 3.74 3.18 -16.75
C PHE A 55 3.34 3.13 -18.22
N SER A 56 2.24 3.78 -18.61
CA SER A 56 1.83 3.85 -20.02
C SER A 56 2.93 4.46 -20.89
N ASP A 57 3.54 5.55 -20.44
CA ASP A 57 4.61 6.23 -21.16
C ASP A 57 5.92 5.44 -21.15
N LEU A 58 6.28 4.85 -20.00
CA LEU A 58 7.43 3.94 -19.88
C LEU A 58 7.35 2.80 -20.91
N LEU A 59 6.19 2.13 -20.97
CA LEU A 59 5.96 0.99 -21.87
C LEU A 59 5.94 1.39 -23.35
N LYS A 60 5.48 2.61 -23.69
CA LYS A 60 5.54 3.14 -25.06
C LYS A 60 6.95 3.52 -25.49
N SER A 61 7.77 4.01 -24.57
CA SER A 61 9.14 4.48 -24.84
C SER A 61 10.12 3.36 -25.20
N GLY A 62 9.72 2.09 -25.03
CA GLY A 62 10.30 0.99 -25.79
C GLY A 62 11.71 0.59 -25.40
N SER A 63 12.08 0.64 -24.12
CA SER A 63 13.15 -0.24 -23.66
C SER A 63 12.63 -1.67 -23.75
N ARG A 64 12.99 -2.39 -24.82
CA ARG A 64 12.82 -3.85 -24.97
C ARG A 64 13.68 -4.62 -23.97
N GLU A 65 13.90 -4.08 -22.78
CA GLU A 65 14.48 -4.84 -21.70
C GLU A 65 13.48 -5.91 -21.31
N GLU A 66 13.93 -7.15 -21.29
CA GLU A 66 13.14 -8.29 -20.84
C GLU A 66 12.68 -8.11 -19.38
N VAL A 67 13.41 -7.26 -18.62
CA VAL A 67 13.19 -6.97 -17.21
C VAL A 67 13.27 -5.47 -16.95
N VAL A 68 12.19 -4.87 -16.43
CA VAL A 68 12.15 -3.46 -16.02
C VAL A 68 12.54 -3.35 -14.55
N LEU A 69 13.61 -2.61 -14.27
CA LEU A 69 14.10 -2.37 -12.91
C LEU A 69 13.23 -1.32 -12.19
N PHE A 70 12.79 -1.65 -10.99
CA PHE A 70 12.07 -0.75 -10.09
C PHE A 70 12.93 -0.37 -8.88
N SER A 71 12.68 0.80 -8.32
CA SER A 71 13.36 1.31 -7.13
C SER A 71 12.71 0.91 -5.81
N GLU A 72 11.60 0.16 -5.87
CA GLU A 72 10.90 -0.30 -4.67
C GLU A 72 11.31 -1.75 -4.34
N ARG A 73 11.34 -2.09 -3.05
CA ARG A 73 11.55 -3.48 -2.61
C ARG A 73 10.37 -4.36 -2.99
N ALA A 74 10.61 -5.66 -3.03
CA ALA A 74 9.64 -6.67 -3.42
C ALA A 74 8.30 -6.55 -2.69
N GLU A 75 8.30 -6.27 -1.38
CA GLU A 75 7.08 -6.14 -0.58
C GLU A 75 6.17 -4.98 -1.02
N LEU A 76 6.74 -3.79 -1.24
CA LEU A 76 5.98 -2.63 -1.72
C LEU A 76 5.57 -2.78 -3.18
N LEU A 77 6.44 -3.37 -4.01
CA LEU A 77 6.10 -3.66 -5.40
C LEU A 77 4.93 -4.65 -5.48
N ALA A 78 4.95 -5.71 -4.67
CA ALA A 78 3.85 -6.66 -4.57
C ALA A 78 2.55 -6.00 -4.08
N LEU A 79 2.64 -5.13 -3.07
CA LEU A 79 1.49 -4.38 -2.58
C LEU A 79 0.88 -3.50 -3.68
N MET A 80 1.70 -2.73 -4.39
CA MET A 80 1.29 -1.90 -5.52
C MET A 80 0.59 -2.74 -6.60
N LEU A 81 1.18 -3.88 -6.99
CA LEU A 81 0.59 -4.78 -7.97
C LEU A 81 -0.76 -5.35 -7.50
N LYS A 82 -0.92 -5.67 -6.22
CA LYS A 82 -2.21 -6.10 -5.65
C LYS A 82 -3.30 -5.02 -5.72
N PHE A 83 -2.93 -3.74 -5.68
CA PHE A 83 -3.88 -2.64 -5.93
C PHE A 83 -4.21 -2.47 -7.42
N ILE A 84 -3.24 -2.67 -8.31
CA ILE A 84 -3.40 -2.50 -9.77
C ILE A 84 -4.28 -3.60 -10.37
N TYR A 85 -4.10 -4.84 -9.92
CA TYR A 85 -4.85 -5.97 -10.44
C TYR A 85 -6.27 -6.02 -9.85
N PRO A 86 -7.24 -6.62 -10.56
CA PRO A 86 -8.62 -6.80 -10.09
C PRO A 86 -8.67 -7.85 -8.96
N ARG A 87 -8.12 -7.49 -7.79
CA ARG A 87 -8.05 -8.29 -6.58
C ARG A 87 -8.68 -7.51 -5.42
N PRO A 88 -9.11 -8.21 -4.35
CA PRO A 88 -9.54 -7.54 -3.14
C PRO A 88 -8.50 -6.53 -2.65
N THR A 89 -8.96 -5.40 -2.11
CA THR A 89 -8.06 -4.40 -1.53
C THR A 89 -7.19 -5.03 -0.46
N PRO A 90 -5.85 -4.96 -0.59
CA PRO A 90 -4.98 -5.51 0.42
C PRO A 90 -5.11 -4.70 1.71
N ASN A 91 -5.07 -5.41 2.85
CA ASN A 91 -5.12 -4.76 4.15
C ASN A 91 -3.81 -4.07 4.46
N ILE A 92 -3.89 -2.81 4.90
CA ILE A 92 -2.74 -2.06 5.42
C ILE A 92 -2.73 -2.19 6.94
N THR A 93 -1.61 -2.66 7.48
CA THR A 93 -1.50 -3.05 8.89
C THR A 93 -0.90 -1.97 9.78
N SER A 94 -0.27 -0.94 9.22
CA SER A 94 0.36 0.14 9.97
C SER A 94 0.35 1.46 9.19
N LEU A 95 0.42 2.58 9.92
CA LEU A 95 0.50 3.91 9.31
C LEU A 95 1.81 4.15 8.56
N ASP A 96 2.90 3.47 8.96
CA ASP A 96 4.16 3.52 8.22
C ASP A 96 4.03 2.86 6.84
N LEU A 97 3.41 1.67 6.78
CA LEU A 97 3.13 1.00 5.51
C LEU A 97 2.14 1.81 4.65
N LEU A 98 1.18 2.50 5.28
CA LEU A 98 0.26 3.39 4.59
C LEU A 98 1.01 4.56 3.93
N ASP A 99 1.91 5.22 4.67
CA ASP A 99 2.73 6.31 4.15
C ASP A 99 3.62 5.84 2.98
N ASP A 100 4.29 4.69 3.13
CA ASP A 100 5.09 4.08 2.07
C ASP A 100 4.25 3.75 0.83
N ALA A 101 3.06 3.16 1.02
CA ALA A 101 2.14 2.84 -0.07
C ALA A 101 1.65 4.11 -0.79
N LEU A 102 1.34 5.17 -0.04
CA LEU A 102 0.92 6.46 -0.61
C LEU A 102 2.06 7.18 -1.32
N ARG A 103 3.30 7.07 -0.84
CA ARG A 103 4.51 7.54 -1.51
C ARG A 103 4.67 6.86 -2.86
N VAL A 104 4.57 5.53 -2.90
CA VAL A 104 4.63 4.74 -4.16
C VAL A 104 3.48 5.11 -5.09
N ALA A 105 2.25 5.20 -4.57
CA ALA A 105 1.09 5.57 -5.35
C ALA A 105 1.21 6.99 -5.93
N SER A 106 1.83 7.92 -5.21
CA SER A 106 2.10 9.28 -5.69
C SER A 106 3.17 9.31 -6.76
N LYS A 107 4.26 8.59 -6.56
CA LYS A 107 5.37 8.51 -7.51
C LYS A 107 4.94 7.97 -8.88
N TYR A 108 4.07 6.97 -8.89
CA TYR A 108 3.61 6.33 -10.12
C TYR A 108 2.22 6.80 -10.57
N ASN A 109 1.69 7.89 -10.01
CA ASN A 109 0.37 8.44 -10.36
C ASN A 109 -0.75 7.39 -10.34
N LEU A 110 -0.81 6.57 -9.29
CA LEU A 110 -1.81 5.51 -9.09
C LEU A 110 -3.00 6.05 -8.29
N ASP A 111 -3.85 6.86 -8.93
CA ASP A 111 -4.94 7.57 -8.23
C ASP A 111 -5.97 6.62 -7.61
N SER A 112 -6.28 5.50 -8.27
CA SER A 112 -7.17 4.46 -7.70
C SER A 112 -6.59 3.85 -6.42
N MET A 113 -5.27 3.63 -6.37
CA MET A 113 -4.60 3.13 -5.17
C MET A 113 -4.65 4.19 -4.06
N LYS A 114 -4.40 5.47 -4.36
CA LYS A 114 -4.52 6.57 -3.38
C LYS A 114 -5.92 6.65 -2.78
N ALA A 115 -6.96 6.60 -3.61
CA ALA A 115 -8.35 6.66 -3.16
C ALA A 115 -8.67 5.49 -2.20
N ARG A 116 -8.32 4.26 -2.58
CA ARG A 116 -8.55 3.07 -1.74
C ARG A 116 -7.74 3.07 -0.45
N LEU A 117 -6.53 3.65 -0.45
CA LEU A 117 -5.73 3.84 0.76
C LEU A 117 -6.33 4.91 1.68
N CYS A 118 -6.86 6.00 1.12
CA CYS A 118 -7.59 7.02 1.86
C CYS A 118 -8.87 6.45 2.49
N GLU A 119 -9.61 5.60 1.79
CA GLU A 119 -10.77 4.89 2.36
C GLU A 119 -10.40 4.07 3.61
N GLN A 120 -9.21 3.45 3.65
CA GLN A 120 -8.76 2.70 4.83
C GLN A 120 -8.61 3.60 6.07
N LEU A 121 -8.21 4.87 5.92
CA LEU A 121 -8.18 5.83 7.03
C LEU A 121 -9.58 6.08 7.62
N MET A 122 -10.62 5.99 6.79
CA MET A 122 -12.00 6.28 7.16
C MET A 122 -12.74 5.05 7.73
N LEU A 123 -12.28 3.84 7.45
CA LEU A 123 -12.91 2.60 7.90
C LEU A 123 -12.65 2.33 9.38
N ARG A 124 -13.71 2.29 10.20
CA ARG A 124 -13.61 2.11 11.66
C ARG A 124 -12.96 0.78 12.11
N ASN A 125 -12.94 -0.23 11.27
CA ASN A 125 -12.29 -1.51 11.57
C ASN A 125 -10.91 -1.65 10.93
N SER A 126 -10.41 -0.61 10.25
CA SER A 126 -9.09 -0.64 9.65
C SER A 126 -8.00 -0.47 10.73
N PRO A 127 -6.89 -1.22 10.66
CA PRO A 127 -5.74 -1.00 11.54
C PRO A 127 -5.16 0.41 11.46
N VAL A 128 -5.35 1.09 10.33
CA VAL A 128 -4.84 2.45 10.05
C VAL A 128 -5.91 3.53 10.17
N ALA A 129 -7.06 3.20 10.76
CA ALA A 129 -8.15 4.15 10.87
C ALA A 129 -7.77 5.40 11.66
N ILE A 130 -8.36 6.54 11.31
CA ILE A 130 -8.09 7.84 11.96
C ILE A 130 -8.27 7.78 13.48
N HIS A 131 -9.24 7.01 13.98
CA HIS A 131 -9.51 6.92 15.41
C HIS A 131 -8.45 6.12 16.19
N THR A 132 -7.58 5.37 15.52
CA THR A 132 -6.47 4.63 16.14
C THR A 132 -5.34 5.57 16.54
N ASP A 133 -4.96 6.49 15.63
CA ASP A 133 -3.96 7.53 15.90
C ASP A 133 -4.29 8.79 15.06
N PRO A 134 -5.11 9.71 15.60
CA PRO A 134 -5.59 10.86 14.86
C PRO A 134 -4.49 11.82 14.44
N LEU A 135 -3.43 11.98 15.23
CA LEU A 135 -2.34 12.89 14.91
C LEU A 135 -1.50 12.36 13.75
N ARG A 136 -1.11 11.08 13.78
CA ARG A 136 -0.36 10.50 12.67
C ARG A 136 -1.22 10.43 11.40
N ALA A 137 -2.50 10.07 11.53
CA ALA A 137 -3.42 10.07 10.40
C ALA A 137 -3.62 11.48 9.81
N LEU A 138 -3.68 12.52 10.66
CA LEU A 138 -3.72 13.92 10.22
C LEU A 138 -2.48 14.28 9.40
N GLY A 139 -1.28 13.89 9.85
CA GLY A 139 -0.05 14.10 9.09
C GLY A 139 -0.07 13.47 7.71
N ILE A 140 -0.44 12.20 7.62
CA ILE A 140 -0.58 11.50 6.34
C ILE A 140 -1.63 12.19 5.46
N ALA A 141 -2.79 12.55 6.03
CA ALA A 141 -3.84 13.22 5.28
C ALA A 141 -3.40 14.58 4.73
N LEU A 142 -2.66 15.38 5.51
CA LEU A 142 -2.08 16.64 5.06
C LEU A 142 -1.06 16.42 3.94
N LYS A 143 -0.17 15.44 4.10
CA LYS A 143 0.92 15.12 3.14
C LYS A 143 0.41 14.80 1.74
N TYR A 144 -0.70 14.08 1.67
CA TYR A 144 -1.27 13.61 0.41
C TYR A 144 -2.54 14.37 -0.01
N GLY A 145 -2.91 15.44 0.71
CA GLY A 145 -4.03 16.31 0.35
C GLY A 145 -5.43 15.72 0.54
N PHE A 146 -5.61 14.82 1.51
CA PHE A 146 -6.90 14.17 1.80
C PHE A 146 -7.79 15.04 2.70
N THR A 147 -8.43 16.06 2.11
CA THR A 147 -9.19 17.09 2.84
C THR A 147 -10.22 16.52 3.82
N THR A 148 -11.05 15.56 3.41
CA THR A 148 -12.05 14.92 4.29
C THR A 148 -11.40 14.22 5.48
N SER A 149 -10.27 13.56 5.26
CA SER A 149 -9.52 12.91 6.33
C SER A 149 -8.83 13.93 7.24
N VAL A 150 -8.35 15.06 6.71
CA VAL A 150 -7.79 16.17 7.50
C VAL A 150 -8.83 16.76 8.44
N GLU A 151 -10.03 17.06 7.94
CA GLU A 151 -11.12 17.60 8.75
C GLU A 151 -11.52 16.66 9.88
N LEU A 152 -11.73 15.37 9.56
CA LEU A 152 -12.11 14.37 10.54
C LEU A 152 -10.99 14.14 11.57
N ALA A 153 -9.74 13.99 11.12
CA ALA A 153 -8.62 13.76 12.01
C ALA A 153 -8.35 14.96 12.92
N SER A 154 -8.46 16.19 12.41
CA SER A 154 -8.33 17.42 13.21
C SER A 154 -9.43 17.51 14.27
N SER A 155 -10.67 17.20 13.90
CA SER A 155 -11.81 17.18 14.82
C SER A 155 -11.59 16.16 15.95
N ILE A 156 -11.20 14.93 15.62
CA ILE A 156 -10.94 13.89 16.62
C ILE A 156 -9.71 14.25 17.48
N ALA A 157 -8.64 14.75 16.88
CA ALA A 157 -7.43 15.14 17.61
C ALA A 157 -7.71 16.27 18.60
N SER A 158 -8.50 17.28 18.23
CA SER A 158 -8.87 18.38 19.15
C SER A 158 -9.70 17.93 20.36
N GLN A 159 -10.40 16.81 20.25
CA GLN A 159 -11.15 16.22 21.36
C GLN A 159 -10.30 15.29 22.24
N GLN A 160 -9.28 14.66 21.66
CA GLN A 160 -8.46 13.65 22.36
C GLN A 160 -7.18 14.23 22.98
N TYR A 161 -6.66 15.35 22.47
CA TYR A 161 -5.39 15.92 22.89
C TYR A 161 -5.56 17.33 23.46
N ASP A 162 -4.94 17.57 24.62
CA ASP A 162 -4.77 18.92 25.16
C ASP A 162 -3.51 19.57 24.55
N PHE A 163 -3.71 20.39 23.53
CA PHE A 163 -2.64 21.15 22.87
C PHE A 163 -2.12 22.35 23.68
N GLY A 164 -2.61 22.56 24.91
CA GLY A 164 -1.98 23.48 25.87
C GLY A 164 -0.70 22.91 26.50
N THR A 165 -0.48 21.58 26.38
CA THR A 165 0.69 20.91 26.94
C THR A 165 1.87 20.88 25.97
N SER A 166 3.08 21.06 26.49
CA SER A 166 4.31 21.02 25.68
C SER A 166 4.54 19.67 24.99
N GLU A 167 4.08 18.57 25.59
CA GLU A 167 4.18 17.22 25.02
C GLU A 167 3.31 17.07 23.77
N ASN A 168 2.02 17.43 23.84
CA ASN A 168 1.13 17.30 22.69
C ASN A 168 1.47 18.28 21.57
N LEU A 169 1.97 19.48 21.92
CA LEU A 169 2.52 20.42 20.93
C LEU A 169 3.74 19.83 20.21
N LYS A 170 4.66 19.20 20.94
CA LYS A 170 5.80 18.51 20.31
C LYS A 170 5.32 17.42 19.37
N ARG A 171 4.38 16.58 19.79
CA ARG A 171 3.81 15.52 18.93
C ARG A 171 3.20 16.07 17.65
N LEU A 172 2.40 17.14 17.75
CA LEU A 172 1.84 17.81 16.58
C LEU A 172 2.94 18.35 15.65
N LEU A 173 3.97 18.98 16.22
CA LEU A 173 5.10 19.49 15.45
C LEU A 173 5.90 18.38 14.76
N GLU A 174 6.10 17.23 15.40
CA GLU A 174 6.78 16.09 14.77
C GLU A 174 6.01 15.59 13.54
N VAL A 175 4.67 15.51 13.64
CA VAL A 175 3.80 15.15 12.51
C VAL A 175 3.88 16.17 11.36
N ILE A 176 3.99 17.47 11.68
CA ILE A 176 4.08 18.54 10.67
C ILE A 176 5.49 18.61 10.04
N LYS A 177 6.54 18.31 10.80
CA LYS A 177 7.92 18.31 10.27
C LYS A 177 8.20 17.17 9.31
N THR A 178 7.43 16.07 9.39
CA THR A 178 7.55 14.94 8.45
C THR A 178 6.93 15.22 7.06
N GLN A 179 6.51 16.46 6.80
CA GLN A 179 6.07 16.93 5.49
C GLN A 179 7.27 17.35 4.62
N PRO A 180 7.34 16.96 3.34
CA PRO A 180 8.41 17.38 2.43
C PRO A 180 8.35 18.87 2.08
#